data_AF-A0A1E3KDU9-F1
#
_entry.id   AF-A0A1E3KDU9-F1
#
_cell.length_a   1.000
_cell.length_b   1.000
_cell.length_c   1.000
_cell.angle_alpha   90.00
_cell.angle_beta   90.00
_cell.angle_gamma   90.00
#
_symmetry.space_group_name_H-M   'P 1'
#
loop_
_entity.id
_entity.type
_entity.pdbx_description
1 polymer ?
#
loop_
_entity_poly.entity_id
_entity_poly.type
_entity_poly.pdbx_seq_one_letter_code
_entity_poly.pdbx_strand_id
1 'polypeptide(L)'
;MSSITPATFAALHPVHHLIFDELVASAPHSVLRLCSSTYKRGIPLLYADIYPSHAVFEGLRWDSGHDRTIEALRNTRTLRICDFASLDTLYELAGQEPESYTIPSPSAPSHAIEAIHRYRNIYGNIFPKLQRLEFGFPVLRERIDAYFNPLLPEEDPGPSDREEILFKCIKRLLPSNLREVVLHLDEEGEEYWNKAEDFLDTLAPREAVILIRGKVLNRAHTVDDDGSGMTLSTFTR
;
A
#
# COMPACT_ATOMS: atom_id res chain seq x y z
N MET A 1 -10.34 -46.51 1.27
CA MET A 1 -9.90 -45.27 0.59
C MET A 1 -9.17 -45.67 -0.68
N SER A 2 -9.57 -45.16 -1.83
CA SER A 2 -8.91 -45.47 -3.11
C SER A 2 -7.55 -44.78 -3.15
N SER A 3 -6.47 -45.53 -3.38
CA SER A 3 -5.13 -44.94 -3.50
C SER A 3 -4.97 -44.29 -4.86
N ILE A 4 -4.41 -43.07 -4.88
CA ILE A 4 -4.00 -42.41 -6.12
C ILE A 4 -2.84 -43.23 -6.73
N THR A 5 -3.07 -43.78 -7.92
CA THR A 5 -2.02 -44.38 -8.75
C THR A 5 -1.37 -43.31 -9.64
N PRO A 6 -0.13 -43.53 -10.13
CA PRO A 6 0.51 -42.61 -11.07
C PRO A 6 -0.33 -42.33 -12.33
N ALA A 7 -1.04 -43.33 -12.86
CA ALA A 7 -1.91 -43.19 -14.01
C ALA A 7 -3.13 -42.30 -13.71
N THR A 8 -3.77 -42.50 -12.56
CA THR A 8 -4.89 -41.64 -12.13
C THR A 8 -4.43 -40.22 -11.80
N PHE A 9 -3.20 -40.03 -11.32
CA PHE A 9 -2.63 -38.71 -11.08
C PHE A 9 -2.29 -37.98 -12.38
N ALA A 10 -1.73 -38.69 -13.37
CA ALA A 10 -1.44 -38.16 -14.69
C ALA A 10 -2.72 -37.73 -15.43
N ALA A 11 -3.83 -38.45 -15.25
CA ALA A 11 -5.13 -38.07 -15.80
C ALA A 11 -5.63 -36.71 -15.27
N LEU A 12 -5.17 -36.26 -14.10
CA LEU A 12 -5.50 -34.95 -13.53
C LEU A 12 -4.66 -33.80 -14.12
N HIS A 13 -3.66 -34.09 -14.96
CA HIS A 13 -2.75 -33.08 -15.50
C HIS A 13 -3.46 -31.84 -16.09
N PRO A 14 -4.58 -31.95 -16.85
CA PRO A 14 -5.28 -30.79 -17.37
C PRO A 14 -5.80 -29.84 -16.29
N VAL A 15 -6.10 -30.33 -15.09
CA VAL A 15 -6.67 -29.56 -13.98
C VAL A 15 -5.70 -29.34 -12.82
N HIS A 16 -4.44 -29.79 -12.92
CA HIS A 16 -3.43 -29.61 -11.87
C HIS A 16 -3.24 -28.14 -11.48
N HIS A 17 -3.41 -27.22 -12.43
CA HIS A 17 -3.32 -25.79 -12.15
C HIS A 17 -4.45 -25.29 -11.26
N LEU A 18 -5.70 -25.70 -11.52
CA LEU A 18 -6.85 -25.34 -10.69
C LEU A 18 -6.73 -25.92 -9.28
N ILE A 19 -6.28 -27.18 -9.18
CA ILE A 19 -6.03 -27.83 -7.89
C ILE A 19 -4.96 -27.05 -7.11
N PHE A 20 -3.88 -26.64 -7.79
CA PHE A 20 -2.83 -25.85 -7.18
C PHE A 20 -3.34 -24.50 -6.69
N ASP A 21 -4.09 -23.78 -7.52
CA ASP A 21 -4.61 -22.46 -7.20
C ASP A 21 -5.57 -22.53 -5.99
N GLU A 22 -6.42 -23.55 -5.94
CA GLU A 22 -7.31 -23.81 -4.80
C GLU A 22 -6.54 -24.16 -3.51
N LEU A 23 -5.45 -24.94 -3.63
CA LEU A 23 -4.59 -25.25 -2.49
C LEU A 23 -3.83 -24.00 -1.99
N VAL A 24 -3.40 -23.12 -2.89
CA VAL A 24 -2.77 -21.85 -2.53
C VAL A 24 -3.77 -20.96 -1.78
N ALA A 25 -5.02 -20.90 -2.23
CA ALA A 25 -6.07 -20.13 -1.57
C ALA A 25 -6.46 -20.70 -0.20
N SER A 26 -6.62 -22.03 -0.09
CA SER A 26 -7.13 -22.69 1.12
C SER A 26 -6.07 -22.99 2.18
N ALA A 27 -4.82 -23.28 1.76
CA ALA A 27 -3.74 -23.70 2.67
C ALA A 27 -2.36 -23.14 2.23
N PRO A 28 -2.22 -21.79 2.12
CA PRO A 28 -1.04 -21.15 1.54
C PRO A 28 0.27 -21.56 2.22
N HIS A 29 0.31 -21.59 3.55
CA HIS A 29 1.52 -21.96 4.30
C HIS A 29 1.97 -23.40 4.03
N SER A 30 1.03 -24.33 3.88
CA SER A 30 1.35 -25.73 3.58
C SER A 30 1.94 -25.84 2.18
N VAL A 31 1.33 -25.17 1.20
CA VAL A 31 1.76 -25.17 -0.20
C VAL A 31 3.15 -24.57 -0.37
N LEU A 32 3.41 -23.41 0.24
CA LEU A 32 4.72 -22.74 0.16
C LEU A 32 5.87 -23.57 0.75
N ARG A 33 5.58 -24.53 1.65
CA ARG A 33 6.58 -25.42 2.28
C ARG A 33 6.86 -26.71 1.51
N LEU A 34 6.08 -27.03 0.47
CA LEU A 34 6.22 -28.30 -0.26
C LEU A 34 7.55 -28.39 -1.03
N CYS A 35 7.82 -27.43 -1.92
CA CYS A 35 9.09 -27.33 -2.63
C CYS A 35 9.29 -25.93 -3.24
N SER A 36 10.50 -25.68 -3.76
CA SER A 36 10.87 -24.38 -4.34
C SER A 36 10.04 -23.99 -5.57
N SER A 37 9.59 -24.97 -6.36
CA SER A 37 8.71 -24.72 -7.52
C SER A 37 7.35 -24.21 -7.07
N THR A 38 6.78 -24.82 -6.03
CA THR A 38 5.52 -24.42 -5.40
C THR A 38 5.62 -23.00 -4.86
N TYR A 39 6.72 -22.67 -4.16
CA TYR A 39 6.98 -21.33 -3.65
C TYR A 39 7.00 -20.29 -4.78
N LYS A 40 7.79 -20.52 -5.84
CA LYS A 40 7.92 -19.60 -6.98
C LYS A 40 6.60 -19.35 -7.70
N ARG A 41 5.70 -20.33 -7.71
CA ARG A 41 4.39 -20.23 -8.35
C ARG A 41 3.33 -19.63 -7.43
N GLY A 42 3.37 -19.92 -6.13
CA GLY A 42 2.38 -19.46 -5.14
C GLY A 42 2.58 -18.01 -4.70
N ILE A 43 3.83 -17.57 -4.50
CA ILE A 43 4.11 -16.20 -4.01
C ILE A 43 3.50 -15.12 -4.91
N PRO A 44 3.63 -15.15 -6.24
CA PRO A 44 3.02 -14.14 -7.09
C PRO A 44 1.49 -14.09 -7.01
N LEU A 45 0.83 -15.19 -6.65
CA LEU A 45 -0.63 -15.25 -6.47
C LEU A 45 -1.02 -14.65 -5.12
N LEU A 46 -0.32 -15.04 -4.05
CA LEU A 46 -0.62 -14.59 -2.68
C LEU A 46 -0.31 -13.12 -2.43
N TYR A 47 0.70 -12.59 -3.12
CA TYR A 47 1.10 -11.19 -3.01
C TYR A 47 0.58 -10.32 -4.15
N ALA A 48 -0.30 -10.83 -5.03
CA ALA A 48 -0.86 -10.03 -6.13
C ALA A 48 -1.72 -8.86 -5.61
N ASP A 49 -2.47 -9.10 -4.55
CA ASP A 49 -3.40 -8.18 -3.93
C ASP A 49 -3.16 -8.18 -2.42
N ILE A 50 -2.68 -7.08 -1.87
CA ILE A 50 -2.27 -7.01 -0.46
C ILE A 50 -3.00 -5.90 0.29
N TYR A 51 -3.33 -6.21 1.54
CA TYR A 51 -3.78 -5.25 2.54
C TYR A 51 -2.58 -4.91 3.43
N PRO A 52 -2.09 -3.66 3.44
CA PRO A 52 -0.96 -3.29 4.28
C PRO A 52 -1.25 -3.61 5.74
N SER A 53 -0.31 -4.34 6.34
CA SER A 53 -0.30 -4.64 7.77
C SER A 53 1.11 -5.07 8.16
N HIS A 54 1.47 -4.93 9.44
CA HIS A 54 2.79 -5.37 9.89
C HIS A 54 3.06 -6.84 9.61
N ALA A 55 2.04 -7.70 9.61
CA ALA A 55 2.19 -9.12 9.29
C ALA A 55 2.71 -9.34 7.85
N VAL A 56 2.27 -8.53 6.89
CA VAL A 56 2.71 -8.60 5.49
C VAL A 56 4.18 -8.18 5.35
N PHE A 57 4.62 -7.23 6.19
CA PHE A 57 5.97 -6.65 6.14
C PHE A 57 6.93 -7.20 7.20
N GLU A 58 6.52 -8.16 8.03
CA GLU A 58 7.29 -8.64 9.19
C GLU A 58 8.68 -9.13 8.79
N GLY A 59 8.81 -9.76 7.62
CA GLY A 59 10.10 -10.22 7.13
C GLY A 59 11.07 -9.09 6.77
N LEU A 60 10.61 -7.84 6.59
CA LEU A 60 11.47 -6.67 6.40
C LEU A 60 12.19 -6.22 7.68
N ARG A 61 11.77 -6.72 8.85
CA ARG A 61 12.39 -6.38 10.14
C ARG A 61 13.66 -7.16 10.42
N TRP A 62 13.85 -8.32 9.78
CA TRP A 62 14.93 -9.26 10.09
C TRP A 62 15.68 -9.69 8.82
N ASP A 63 17.01 -9.79 8.89
CA ASP A 63 17.86 -10.14 7.73
C ASP A 63 17.49 -11.49 7.11
N SER A 64 17.06 -12.46 7.91
CA SER A 64 16.67 -13.79 7.44
C SER A 64 15.40 -13.81 6.57
N GLY A 65 14.54 -12.79 6.70
CA GLY A 65 13.27 -12.67 5.97
C GLY A 65 13.27 -11.59 4.90
N HIS A 66 14.26 -10.70 4.91
CA HIS A 66 14.26 -9.47 4.13
C HIS A 66 14.16 -9.72 2.63
N ASP A 67 15.11 -10.45 2.05
CA ASP A 67 15.18 -10.69 0.60
C ASP A 67 13.93 -11.39 0.08
N ARG A 68 13.41 -12.38 0.83
CA ARG A 68 12.21 -13.12 0.46
C ARG A 68 10.97 -12.22 0.47
N THR A 69 10.88 -11.32 1.45
CA THR A 69 9.76 -10.39 1.56
C THR A 69 9.83 -9.36 0.44
N ILE A 70 11.00 -8.79 0.16
CA ILE A 70 11.20 -7.89 -0.99
C ILE A 70 10.83 -8.59 -2.31
N GLU A 71 11.28 -9.83 -2.52
CA GLU A 71 10.94 -10.60 -3.72
C GLU A 71 9.43 -10.85 -3.83
N ALA A 72 8.74 -11.11 -2.72
CA ALA A 72 7.30 -11.30 -2.68
C ALA A 72 6.55 -10.00 -3.02
N LEU A 73 6.88 -8.88 -2.37
CA LEU A 73 6.24 -7.58 -2.57
C LEU A 73 6.39 -7.04 -4.00
N ARG A 74 7.43 -7.46 -4.73
CA ARG A 74 7.59 -7.17 -6.17
C ARG A 74 6.48 -7.74 -7.05
N ASN A 75 5.64 -8.64 -6.55
CA ASN A 75 4.51 -9.19 -7.28
C ASN A 75 3.18 -8.47 -7.02
N THR A 76 3.19 -7.49 -6.12
CA THR A 76 2.02 -6.66 -5.80
C THR A 76 1.55 -5.90 -7.02
N ARG A 77 0.29 -6.14 -7.41
CA ARG A 77 -0.42 -5.44 -8.48
C ARG A 77 -1.49 -4.52 -7.92
N THR A 78 -2.09 -4.90 -6.80
CA THR A 78 -3.12 -4.14 -6.11
C THR A 78 -2.73 -3.95 -4.64
N LEU A 79 -2.81 -2.71 -4.17
CA LEU A 79 -2.59 -2.33 -2.77
C LEU A 79 -3.88 -1.73 -2.24
N ARG A 80 -4.44 -2.28 -1.17
CA ARG A 80 -5.73 -1.85 -0.61
C ARG A 80 -5.56 -1.24 0.77
N ILE A 81 -5.68 0.08 0.85
CA ILE A 81 -5.57 0.87 2.08
C ILE A 81 -6.99 1.09 2.61
N CYS A 82 -7.51 0.11 3.36
CA CYS A 82 -8.91 0.11 3.79
C CYS A 82 -9.17 0.97 5.03
N ASP A 83 -8.17 1.12 5.89
CA ASP A 83 -8.27 1.82 7.16
C ASP A 83 -6.97 2.57 7.49
N PHE A 84 -7.02 3.30 8.60
CA PHE A 84 -5.87 4.04 9.10
C PHE A 84 -4.72 3.15 9.55
N ALA A 85 -4.97 1.92 10.00
CA ALA A 85 -3.90 1.01 10.39
C ALA A 85 -3.06 0.56 9.18
N SER A 86 -3.72 0.32 8.03
CA SER A 86 -3.02 0.08 6.76
C SER A 86 -2.22 1.30 6.31
N LEU A 87 -2.78 2.50 6.46
CA LEU A 87 -2.11 3.74 6.10
C LEU A 87 -0.86 3.98 6.96
N ASP A 88 -1.02 3.86 8.28
CA ASP A 88 0.04 3.94 9.30
C ASP A 88 1.18 2.96 9.02
N THR A 89 0.83 1.71 8.69
CA THR A 89 1.82 0.70 8.32
C THR A 89 2.66 1.12 7.11
N LEU A 90 2.04 1.72 6.09
CA LEU A 90 2.78 2.23 4.91
C LEU A 90 3.61 3.46 5.26
N TYR A 91 3.12 4.33 6.13
CA TYR A 91 3.88 5.47 6.61
C TYR A 91 5.15 5.03 7.36
N GLU A 92 5.02 4.09 8.30
CA GLU A 92 6.19 3.49 8.98
C GLU A 92 7.20 2.88 7.98
N LEU A 93 6.70 2.25 6.91
CA LEU A 93 7.52 1.61 5.88
C LEU A 93 8.23 2.62 4.96
N ALA A 94 7.55 3.71 4.62
CA ALA A 94 8.11 4.82 3.87
C ALA A 94 9.19 5.58 4.66
N GLY A 95 9.23 5.38 5.97
CA GLY A 95 10.07 6.13 6.90
C GLY A 95 9.55 7.54 7.12
N GLN A 96 9.85 8.12 8.27
CA GLN A 96 9.70 9.56 8.45
C GLN A 96 10.64 10.27 7.48
N GLU A 97 10.17 11.35 6.85
CA GLU A 97 11.11 12.33 6.31
C GLU A 97 12.06 12.73 7.44
N PRO A 98 13.37 12.84 7.18
CA PRO A 98 14.26 13.46 8.13
C PRO A 98 13.88 14.94 8.18
N GLU A 99 12.87 15.28 8.97
CA GLU A 99 12.84 16.58 9.61
C GLU A 99 14.16 16.66 10.35
N SER A 100 15.05 17.46 9.76
CA SER A 100 16.29 18.00 10.33
C SER A 100 16.69 17.30 11.62
N TYR A 101 17.74 16.49 11.55
CA TYR A 101 18.57 16.15 12.70
C TYR A 101 18.98 17.45 13.41
N THR A 102 18.11 17.97 14.27
CA THR A 102 18.51 18.86 15.34
C THR A 102 19.25 17.91 16.25
N ILE A 103 20.58 17.98 16.13
CA ILE A 103 21.52 17.38 17.06
C ILE A 103 20.89 17.47 18.46
N PRO A 104 20.73 16.36 19.20
CA PRO A 104 20.06 16.41 20.49
C PRO A 104 20.84 17.41 21.33
N SER A 105 20.15 18.46 21.78
CA SER A 105 20.76 19.35 22.76
C SER A 105 21.11 18.49 23.98
N PRO A 106 22.33 18.64 24.55
CA PRO A 106 22.83 17.79 25.64
C PRO A 106 22.01 17.90 26.94
N SER A 107 20.96 18.71 26.95
CA SER A 107 20.01 18.97 28.03
C SER A 107 18.63 18.32 27.83
N ALA A 108 18.40 17.54 26.76
CA ALA A 108 17.13 16.84 26.56
C ALA A 108 16.98 15.69 27.59
N PRO A 109 15.82 15.54 28.25
CA PRO A 109 15.58 14.43 29.17
C PRO A 109 15.73 13.09 28.44
N SER A 110 16.26 12.07 29.12
CA SER A 110 16.50 10.71 28.61
C SER A 110 15.25 9.94 28.14
N HIS A 111 14.12 10.62 27.90
CA HIS A 111 12.92 10.11 27.27
C HIS A 111 12.80 10.48 25.78
N ALA A 112 13.74 11.27 25.23
CA ALA A 112 13.96 11.37 23.78
C ALA A 112 14.66 10.12 23.22
N ILE A 113 14.26 8.95 23.73
CA ILE A 113 14.66 7.65 23.23
C ILE A 113 13.96 7.53 21.89
N GLU A 114 14.75 7.71 20.83
CA GLU A 114 14.64 7.00 19.57
C GLU A 114 13.19 6.67 19.18
N ALA A 115 12.63 7.43 18.24
CA ALA A 115 11.59 6.89 17.37
C ALA A 115 12.24 5.73 16.60
N ILE A 116 12.32 4.55 17.23
CA ILE A 116 12.94 3.36 16.66
C ILE A 116 12.13 3.03 15.42
N HIS A 117 12.69 3.30 14.24
CA HIS A 117 12.09 2.89 12.98
C HIS A 117 11.81 1.39 13.04
N ARG A 118 10.52 1.02 12.92
CA ARG A 118 10.08 -0.38 13.05
C ARG A 118 10.74 -1.29 12.00
N TYR A 119 11.07 -0.71 10.85
CA TYR A 119 11.83 -1.32 9.78
C TYR A 119 13.25 -0.77 9.74
N ARG A 120 14.21 -1.64 9.47
CA ARG A 120 15.65 -1.30 9.45
C ARG A 120 16.01 -0.26 8.38
N ASN A 121 15.28 -0.26 7.27
CA ASN A 121 15.56 0.56 6.10
C ASN A 121 14.34 1.42 5.75
N ILE A 122 14.61 2.58 5.17
CA ILE A 122 13.63 3.39 4.45
C ILE A 122 13.48 2.80 3.05
N TYR A 123 12.27 2.45 2.65
CA TYR A 123 12.03 1.84 1.34
C TYR A 123 11.53 2.85 0.32
N GLY A 124 11.99 2.70 -0.92
CA GLY A 124 11.47 3.42 -2.08
C GLY A 124 11.14 2.45 -3.20
N ASN A 125 10.02 2.68 -3.89
CA ASN A 125 9.52 1.87 -4.99
C ASN A 125 9.54 0.36 -4.69
N ILE A 126 9.05 -0.02 -3.51
CA ILE A 126 9.03 -1.43 -3.06
C ILE A 126 7.99 -2.26 -3.82
N PHE A 127 7.04 -1.60 -4.50
CA PHE A 127 5.98 -2.21 -5.30
C PHE A 127 6.13 -1.91 -6.81
N PRO A 128 7.20 -2.36 -7.50
CA PRO A 128 7.47 -1.95 -8.87
C PRO A 128 6.45 -2.43 -9.92
N LYS A 129 5.61 -3.42 -9.58
CA LYS A 129 4.54 -3.93 -10.46
C LYS A 129 3.16 -3.42 -10.07
N LEU A 130 3.07 -2.49 -9.12
CA LEU A 130 1.80 -1.96 -8.65
C LEU A 130 1.09 -1.25 -9.80
N GLN A 131 -0.15 -1.64 -10.04
CA GLN A 131 -1.00 -1.06 -11.07
C GLN A 131 -2.18 -0.32 -10.46
N ARG A 132 -2.70 -0.81 -9.34
CA ARG A 132 -3.94 -0.31 -8.74
C ARG A 132 -3.75 -0.02 -7.25
N LEU A 133 -4.20 1.14 -6.81
CA LEU A 133 -4.25 1.54 -5.41
C LEU A 133 -5.70 1.78 -5.02
N GLU A 134 -6.18 1.14 -3.96
CA GLU A 134 -7.55 1.33 -3.46
C GLU A 134 -7.52 2.00 -2.09
N PHE A 135 -8.35 3.02 -1.90
CA PHE A 135 -8.57 3.67 -0.61
C PHE A 135 -9.99 3.41 -0.11
N GLY A 136 -10.09 2.90 1.11
CA GLY A 136 -11.35 2.76 1.82
C GLY A 136 -11.86 4.10 2.36
N PHE A 137 -13.18 4.22 2.52
CA PHE A 137 -13.81 5.43 3.07
C PHE A 137 -13.26 5.88 4.42
N PRO A 138 -12.92 4.99 5.38
CA PRO A 138 -12.34 5.42 6.66
C PRO A 138 -11.12 6.32 6.49
N VAL A 139 -10.22 5.98 5.56
CA VAL A 139 -9.00 6.76 5.26
C VAL A 139 -9.33 8.16 4.75
N LEU A 140 -10.40 8.29 3.97
CA LEU A 140 -10.85 9.56 3.39
C LEU A 140 -11.64 10.39 4.42
N ARG A 141 -12.19 9.75 5.45
CA ARG A 141 -13.08 10.37 6.45
C ARG A 141 -12.34 10.97 7.64
N GLU A 142 -11.39 10.27 8.26
CA GLU A 142 -10.75 10.84 9.46
C GLU A 142 -9.80 11.99 9.09
N ARG A 143 -9.67 12.94 10.02
CA ARG A 143 -8.65 14.00 9.91
C ARG A 143 -7.34 13.47 10.46
N ILE A 144 -6.28 13.57 9.66
CA ILE A 144 -4.94 13.11 10.05
C ILE A 144 -4.37 13.98 11.19
N ASP A 145 -4.99 15.12 11.51
CA ASP A 145 -4.66 15.98 12.66
C ASP A 145 -4.59 15.23 14.00
N ALA A 146 -5.41 14.18 14.19
CA ALA A 146 -5.41 13.39 15.41
C ALA A 146 -4.21 12.43 15.52
N TYR A 147 -3.51 12.18 14.41
CA TYR A 147 -2.42 11.22 14.29
C TYR A 147 -1.05 11.86 14.58
N PHE A 148 -0.86 13.12 14.20
CA PHE A 148 0.32 13.90 14.57
C PHE A 148 0.10 14.57 15.94
N ASN A 149 0.78 14.02 16.97
CA ASN A 149 0.72 14.44 18.37
C ASN A 149 0.67 15.99 18.56
N PRO A 150 -0.20 16.56 19.41
CA PRO A 150 -0.34 18.01 19.59
C PRO A 150 0.78 18.66 20.44
N LEU A 151 1.99 18.07 20.42
CA LEU A 151 3.15 18.51 21.21
C LEU A 151 4.30 19.07 20.36
N LEU A 152 4.10 19.23 19.04
CA LEU A 152 5.06 19.90 18.18
C LEU A 152 4.96 21.43 18.35
N PRO A 153 6.08 22.17 18.36
CA PRO A 153 6.11 23.60 18.61
C PRO A 153 5.34 24.37 17.53
N GLU A 154 4.83 25.56 17.89
CA GLU A 154 3.88 26.44 17.19
C GLU A 154 4.19 26.85 15.73
N GLU A 155 5.26 26.33 15.12
CA GLU A 155 5.56 26.41 13.67
C GLU A 155 5.03 25.17 12.92
N ASP A 156 3.90 24.64 13.39
CA ASP A 156 3.30 23.42 12.91
C ASP A 156 2.68 23.64 11.52
N PRO A 157 3.05 22.84 10.50
CA PRO A 157 2.35 22.85 9.22
C PRO A 157 0.86 22.62 9.48
N GLY A 158 0.00 23.36 8.79
CA GLY A 158 -1.45 23.27 9.01
C GLY A 158 -1.96 21.83 8.75
N PRO A 159 -3.21 21.52 9.14
CA PRO A 159 -3.85 20.23 8.88
C PRO A 159 -3.62 19.67 7.46
N SER A 160 -3.71 20.57 6.47
CA SER A 160 -3.51 20.27 5.05
C SER A 160 -2.08 19.83 4.73
N ASP A 161 -1.09 20.46 5.36
CA ASP A 161 0.33 20.19 5.10
C ASP A 161 0.74 18.82 5.65
N ARG A 162 0.14 18.40 6.78
CA ARG A 162 0.38 17.08 7.40
C ARG A 162 -0.19 15.92 6.57
N GLU A 163 -1.37 16.09 6.01
CA GLU A 163 -1.93 15.12 5.05
C GLU A 163 -1.02 15.02 3.83
N GLU A 164 -0.62 16.15 3.25
CA GLU A 164 0.28 16.20 2.10
C GLU A 164 1.62 15.49 2.36
N ILE A 165 2.23 15.68 3.54
CA ILE A 165 3.48 14.99 3.95
C ILE A 165 3.28 13.47 3.98
N LEU A 166 2.19 13.00 4.58
CA LEU A 166 1.92 11.57 4.69
C LEU A 166 1.76 10.92 3.31
N PHE A 167 1.04 11.55 2.39
CA PHE A 167 0.89 11.04 1.03
C PHE A 167 2.15 11.17 0.19
N LYS A 168 2.96 12.22 0.39
CA LYS A 168 4.31 12.30 -0.20
C LYS A 168 5.20 11.16 0.27
N CYS A 169 5.15 10.80 1.55
CA CYS A 169 5.86 9.63 2.07
C CYS A 169 5.38 8.34 1.40
N ILE A 170 4.07 8.12 1.33
CA ILE A 170 3.51 6.91 0.69
C ILE A 170 3.88 6.87 -0.80
N LYS A 171 3.84 8.01 -1.51
CA LYS A 171 4.23 8.12 -2.93
C LYS A 171 5.64 7.58 -3.18
N ARG A 172 6.56 7.69 -2.21
CA ARG A 172 7.93 7.13 -2.33
C ARG A 172 7.93 5.61 -2.46
N LEU A 173 6.95 4.91 -1.87
CA LEU A 173 6.82 3.45 -1.95
C LEU A 173 6.26 2.97 -3.28
N LEU A 174 5.54 3.84 -4.00
CA LEU A 174 4.80 3.53 -5.21
C LEU A 174 5.68 3.68 -6.46
N PRO A 175 5.36 2.98 -7.56
CA PRO A 175 6.00 3.24 -8.83
C PRO A 175 5.52 4.57 -9.43
N SER A 176 6.34 5.19 -10.28
CA SER A 176 6.02 6.47 -10.92
C SER A 176 4.90 6.40 -11.96
N ASN A 177 4.54 5.20 -12.42
CA ASN A 177 3.57 4.96 -13.49
C ASN A 177 2.31 4.23 -12.99
N LEU A 178 1.79 4.66 -11.82
CA LEU A 178 0.57 4.10 -11.25
C LEU A 178 -0.59 4.20 -12.25
N ARG A 179 -1.23 3.06 -12.54
CA ARG A 179 -2.25 3.00 -13.58
C ARG A 179 -3.61 3.45 -13.06
N GLU A 180 -4.03 2.98 -11.90
CA GLU A 180 -5.39 3.20 -11.40
C GLU A 180 -5.38 3.53 -9.91
N VAL A 181 -6.14 4.54 -9.50
CA VAL A 181 -6.54 4.78 -8.11
C VAL A 181 -8.05 4.62 -7.99
N VAL A 182 -8.49 3.89 -6.97
CA VAL A 182 -9.90 3.69 -6.67
C VAL A 182 -10.21 4.24 -5.28
N LEU A 183 -11.16 5.15 -5.19
CA LEU A 183 -11.60 5.76 -3.94
C LEU A 183 -12.99 5.26 -3.61
N HIS A 184 -13.15 4.64 -2.44
CA HIS A 184 -14.43 4.20 -1.92
C HIS A 184 -14.98 5.24 -0.94
N LEU A 185 -16.13 5.80 -1.24
CA LEU A 185 -16.86 6.76 -0.42
C LEU A 185 -18.20 6.15 0.01
N ASP A 186 -18.57 6.23 1.29
CA ASP A 186 -19.90 5.78 1.74
C ASP A 186 -20.92 6.93 1.79
N GLU A 187 -20.43 8.17 1.75
CA GLU A 187 -21.22 9.40 1.85
C GLU A 187 -20.76 10.41 0.79
N GLU A 188 -21.71 11.25 0.34
CA GLU A 188 -21.40 12.41 -0.49
C GLU A 188 -21.07 13.59 0.40
N GLY A 189 -19.96 14.28 0.14
CA GLY A 189 -19.57 15.47 0.89
C GLY A 189 -18.44 16.21 0.18
N GLU A 190 -18.55 17.54 0.08
CA GLU A 190 -17.53 18.39 -0.57
C GLU A 190 -16.15 18.24 0.08
N GLU A 191 -16.10 17.99 1.39
CA GLU A 191 -14.86 17.69 2.10
C GLU A 191 -14.16 16.41 1.61
N TYR A 192 -14.91 15.36 1.29
CA TYR A 192 -14.34 14.10 0.78
C TYR A 192 -13.90 14.22 -0.67
N TRP A 193 -14.59 15.06 -1.45
CA TRP A 193 -14.21 15.39 -2.81
C TRP A 193 -12.90 16.17 -2.87
N ASN A 194 -12.74 17.20 -2.04
CA ASN A 194 -11.51 17.98 -1.97
C ASN A 194 -10.33 17.08 -1.56
N LYS A 195 -10.51 16.23 -0.54
CA LYS A 195 -9.49 15.24 -0.15
C LYS A 195 -9.16 14.27 -1.28
N ALA A 196 -10.17 13.78 -1.99
CA ALA A 196 -9.99 12.89 -3.13
C ALA A 196 -9.17 13.57 -4.24
N GLU A 197 -9.44 14.84 -4.55
CA GLU A 197 -8.68 15.62 -5.52
C GLU A 197 -7.22 15.78 -5.08
N ASP A 198 -6.97 16.18 -3.83
CA ASP A 198 -5.61 16.31 -3.27
C ASP A 198 -4.80 14.99 -3.37
N PHE A 199 -5.45 13.85 -3.13
CA PHE A 199 -4.81 12.53 -3.27
C PHE A 199 -4.49 12.19 -4.72
N LEU A 200 -5.39 12.50 -5.63
CA LEU A 200 -5.18 12.21 -7.05
C LEU A 200 -4.09 13.09 -7.65
N ASP A 201 -4.02 14.35 -7.25
CA ASP A 201 -2.96 15.27 -7.68
C ASP A 201 -1.60 14.84 -7.11
N THR A 202 -1.57 14.40 -5.86
CA THR A 202 -0.35 13.87 -5.25
C THR A 202 0.12 12.59 -5.93
N LEU A 203 -0.79 11.64 -6.20
CA LEU A 203 -0.44 10.33 -6.73
C LEU A 203 -0.26 10.30 -8.26
N ALA A 204 -0.87 11.24 -8.97
CA ALA A 204 -0.90 11.36 -10.43
C ALA A 204 -1.16 10.01 -11.17
N PRO A 205 -2.25 9.28 -10.86
CA PRO A 205 -2.54 7.99 -11.49
C PRO A 205 -3.16 8.15 -12.87
N ARG A 206 -2.88 7.27 -13.84
CA ARG A 206 -3.47 7.37 -15.21
C ARG A 206 -4.99 7.35 -15.26
N GLU A 207 -5.59 6.59 -14.35
CA GLU A 207 -7.03 6.44 -14.21
C GLU A 207 -7.42 6.62 -12.74
N ALA A 208 -8.53 7.31 -12.50
CA ALA A 208 -9.12 7.47 -11.18
C ALA A 208 -10.59 7.03 -11.21
N VAL A 209 -10.99 6.20 -10.26
CA VAL A 209 -12.37 5.70 -10.11
C VAL A 209 -12.88 6.07 -8.74
N ILE A 210 -14.03 6.74 -8.68
CA ILE A 210 -14.66 7.12 -7.42
C ILE A 210 -15.99 6.36 -7.29
N LEU A 211 -16.07 5.56 -6.24
CA LEU A 211 -17.21 4.70 -5.91
C LEU A 211 -17.97 5.30 -4.73
N ILE A 212 -19.24 5.65 -4.90
CA ILE A 212 -20.11 6.09 -3.80
C ILE A 212 -21.09 4.98 -3.46
N ARG A 213 -21.06 4.48 -2.23
CA ARG A 213 -21.89 3.36 -1.75
C ARG A 213 -21.82 2.15 -2.69
N GLY A 214 -20.64 1.89 -3.23
CA GLY A 214 -20.37 0.82 -4.19
C GLY A 214 -20.85 1.07 -5.63
N LYS A 215 -21.41 2.25 -5.94
CA LYS A 215 -21.76 2.65 -7.31
C LYS A 215 -20.66 3.53 -7.90
N VAL A 216 -20.25 3.25 -9.13
CA VAL A 216 -19.33 4.12 -9.88
C VAL A 216 -20.02 5.43 -10.14
N LEU A 217 -19.51 6.50 -9.54
CA LEU A 217 -19.98 7.85 -9.82
C LEU A 217 -19.16 8.47 -10.95
N ASN A 218 -17.84 8.28 -10.92
CA ASN A 218 -16.94 8.91 -11.88
C ASN A 218 -15.75 8.03 -12.27
N ARG A 219 -15.37 8.12 -13.55
CA ARG A 219 -14.08 7.64 -14.08
C ARG A 219 -13.38 8.83 -14.73
N ALA A 220 -12.26 9.24 -14.17
CA ALA A 220 -11.40 10.25 -14.76
C ALA A 220 -10.16 9.58 -15.37
N HIS A 221 -9.78 10.03 -16.57
CA HIS A 221 -8.46 9.76 -17.14
C HIS A 221 -7.60 10.96 -16.82
N THR A 222 -6.46 10.76 -16.16
CA THR A 222 -5.45 11.82 -16.09
C THR A 222 -4.67 11.79 -17.40
N VAL A 223 -4.57 12.95 -18.05
CA VAL A 223 -3.79 13.11 -19.26
C VAL A 223 -2.40 13.59 -18.83
N ASP A 224 -1.34 12.97 -19.37
CA ASP A 224 0.03 13.44 -19.18
C ASP A 224 0.13 14.91 -19.65
N ASP A 225 0.58 15.81 -18.76
CA ASP A 225 0.72 17.24 -19.02
C ASP A 225 1.98 17.52 -19.88
N ASP A 226 1.80 18.31 -20.95
CA ASP A 226 2.83 18.80 -21.89
C ASP A 226 3.71 19.91 -21.24
N GLY A 227 4.21 19.65 -20.04
CA GLY A 227 5.27 20.44 -19.42
C GLY A 227 4.85 21.77 -18.78
N SER A 228 3.60 21.92 -18.31
CA SER A 228 3.16 23.14 -17.62
C SER A 228 3.11 23.03 -16.08
N GLY A 229 3.23 21.83 -15.52
CA GLY A 229 3.43 21.63 -14.09
C GLY A 229 2.16 21.65 -13.24
N MET A 230 0.99 21.42 -13.86
CA MET A 230 -0.23 21.09 -13.13
C MET A 230 -0.99 19.97 -13.86
N THR A 231 -1.01 18.77 -13.27
CA THR A 231 -1.94 17.71 -13.65
C THR A 231 -3.33 18.09 -13.15
N LEU A 232 -4.21 18.51 -14.06
CA LEU A 232 -5.58 18.88 -13.72
C LEU A 232 -6.51 17.68 -13.94
N SER A 233 -6.86 16.99 -12.86
CA SER A 233 -7.86 15.91 -12.90
C SER A 233 -9.26 16.52 -13.09
N THR A 234 -9.79 16.53 -14.31
CA THR A 234 -11.10 17.13 -14.58
C THR A 234 -12.21 16.14 -14.20
N PHE A 235 -12.80 16.31 -13.01
CA PHE A 235 -14.01 15.60 -12.62
C PHE A 235 -15.26 16.32 -13.15
N THR A 236 -16.15 15.59 -13.82
CA THR A 236 -17.50 16.09 -14.12
C THR A 236 -18.39 15.76 -12.94
N ARG A 237 -18.89 16.79 -12.25
CA ARG A 237 -19.88 16.67 -11.17
C ARG A 237 -21.22 16.16 -11.69
#